data_AF-A0A969JZL3-F1
#
_entry.id   AF-A0A969JZL3-F1
#
_cell.length_a   1.000
_cell.length_b   1.000
_cell.length_c   1.000
_cell.angle_alpha   90.00
_cell.angle_beta   90.00
_cell.angle_gamma   90.00
#
_symmetry.space_group_name_H-M   'P 1'
#
loop_
_entity.id
_entity.type
_entity.pdbx_description
1 polymer ?
#
loop_
_entity_poly.entity_id
_entity_poly.type
_entity_poly.pdbx_seq_one_letter_code
_entity_poly.pdbx_strand_id
1 'polypeptide(L)'
;MMQVSDAEWSKSEKNIAQTAFKQAYERETAALIKEVREKASAIATLDDVWQLHDFLSAKRHEIDGKYDYRYSVLVFVFATLVREGWLHLDELEGMSVDKRTKIAALTRM
;
A
#
# COMPACT_ATOMS: atom_id res chain seq x y z
N MET A 1 -5.28 11.21 26.47
CA MET A 1 -5.73 11.35 25.07
C MET A 1 -4.66 12.16 24.35
N MET A 2 -3.74 11.50 23.63
CA MET A 2 -2.65 12.21 22.96
C MET A 2 -3.22 12.83 21.69
N GLN A 3 -3.49 14.12 21.75
CA GLN A 3 -3.97 14.92 20.63
C GLN A 3 -2.88 14.88 19.57
N VAL A 4 -3.08 14.05 18.54
CA VAL A 4 -2.27 14.10 17.33
C VAL A 4 -2.59 15.46 16.74
N SER A 5 -1.70 16.44 16.93
CA SER A 5 -1.81 17.69 16.22
C SER A 5 -1.92 17.36 14.73
N ASP A 6 -2.95 17.88 14.08
CA ASP A 6 -3.07 17.96 12.63
C ASP A 6 -1.88 18.79 12.11
N ALA A 7 -0.69 18.19 12.10
CA ALA A 7 0.49 18.74 11.49
C ALA A 7 0.22 18.73 9.98
N GLU A 8 -0.39 19.83 9.52
CA GLU A 8 -0.76 20.09 8.14
C GLU A 8 0.34 19.59 7.22
N TRP A 9 0.01 18.57 6.44
CA TRP A 9 0.92 18.05 5.42
C TRP A 9 1.38 19.22 4.56
N SER A 10 2.67 19.51 4.58
CA SER A 10 3.23 20.62 3.81
C SER A 10 3.10 20.31 2.31
N LYS A 11 3.24 21.34 1.46
CA LYS A 11 3.20 21.11 0.00
C LYS A 11 4.26 20.13 -0.48
N SER A 12 5.47 20.17 0.11
CA SER A 12 6.52 19.20 -0.22
C SER A 12 6.17 17.80 0.28
N GLU A 13 5.65 17.67 1.50
CA GLU A 13 5.24 16.38 2.06
C GLU A 13 4.11 15.75 1.24
N LYS A 14 3.13 16.54 0.79
CA LYS A 14 2.04 16.05 -0.07
C LYS A 14 2.55 15.51 -1.41
N ASN A 15 3.54 16.17 -2.01
CA ASN A 15 4.14 15.71 -3.26
C ASN A 15 4.90 14.39 -3.06
N ILE A 16 5.68 14.28 -1.98
CA ILE A 16 6.40 13.04 -1.63
C ILE A 16 5.39 11.92 -1.38
N ALA A 17 4.36 12.18 -0.58
CA ALA A 17 3.32 11.22 -0.28
C ALA A 17 2.58 10.73 -1.52
N GLN A 18 2.24 11.64 -2.44
CA GLN A 18 1.55 11.28 -3.68
C GLN A 18 2.42 10.38 -4.56
N THR A 19 3.71 10.72 -4.69
CA THR A 19 4.67 9.92 -5.46
C THR A 19 4.85 8.53 -4.85
N ALA A 20 5.14 8.46 -3.55
CA ALA A 20 5.33 7.21 -2.81
C ALA A 20 4.10 6.30 -2.88
N PHE A 21 2.91 6.88 -2.67
CA PHE A 21 1.65 6.15 -2.74
C PHE A 21 1.38 5.58 -4.12
N LYS A 22 1.58 6.40 -5.17
CA LYS A 22 1.41 5.96 -6.56
C LYS A 22 2.39 4.87 -6.94
N GLN A 23 3.66 5.01 -6.57
CA GLN A 23 4.70 4.01 -6.87
C GLN A 23 4.42 2.67 -6.17
N ALA A 24 3.97 2.68 -4.92
CA ALA A 24 3.57 1.47 -4.21
C ALA A 24 2.38 0.77 -4.92
N TYR A 25 1.36 1.54 -5.30
CA TYR A 25 0.21 1.02 -6.04
C TYR A 25 0.61 0.41 -7.39
N GLU A 26 1.47 1.07 -8.15
CA GLU A 26 1.98 0.58 -9.43
C GLU A 26 2.78 -0.72 -9.27
N ARG A 27 3.63 -0.82 -8.23
CA ARG A 27 4.39 -2.05 -7.95
C ARG A 27 3.48 -3.22 -7.60
N GLU A 28 2.54 -3.00 -6.69
CA GLU A 28 1.63 -4.05 -6.25
C GLU A 28 0.72 -4.52 -7.39
N THR A 29 0.14 -3.59 -8.13
CA THR A 29 -0.73 -3.95 -9.27
C THR A 29 0.04 -4.64 -10.39
N ALA A 30 1.29 -4.24 -10.65
CA ALA A 30 2.15 -4.94 -11.60
C ALA A 30 2.47 -6.38 -11.14
N ALA A 31 2.74 -6.58 -9.85
CA ALA A 31 2.94 -7.90 -9.27
C ALA A 31 1.67 -8.75 -9.35
N LEU A 32 0.50 -8.19 -9.04
CA LEU A 32 -0.79 -8.85 -9.18
C LEU A 32 -1.06 -9.27 -10.63
N ILE A 33 -0.82 -8.38 -11.60
CA ILE A 33 -1.00 -8.70 -13.03
C ILE A 33 -0.10 -9.88 -13.44
N LYS A 34 1.15 -9.90 -12.96
CA LYS A 34 2.08 -11.00 -13.22
C LYS A 34 1.56 -12.32 -12.62
N GLU A 35 1.16 -12.30 -11.35
CA GLU A 35 0.62 -13.48 -10.67
C GLU A 35 -0.65 -14.01 -11.34
N VAL A 36 -1.55 -13.13 -11.76
CA VAL A 36 -2.77 -13.50 -12.49
C VAL A 36 -2.43 -14.18 -13.82
N ARG A 37 -1.43 -13.68 -14.56
CA ARG A 37 -0.98 -14.32 -15.82
C ARG A 37 -0.43 -15.72 -15.57
N GLU A 38 0.35 -15.90 -14.51
CA GLU A 38 0.94 -17.19 -14.14
C GLU A 38 -0.13 -18.20 -13.68
N LYS A 39 -1.11 -17.77 -12.88
CA LYS A 39 -2.23 -18.63 -12.47
C LYS A 39 -3.12 -18.97 -13.67
N ALA A 40 -3.45 -18.00 -14.51
CA ALA A 40 -4.30 -18.21 -15.67
C ALA A 40 -3.67 -19.17 -16.70
N SER A 41 -2.35 -19.11 -16.90
CA SER A 41 -1.68 -20.04 -17.82
C SER A 41 -1.59 -21.49 -17.30
N ALA A 42 -1.77 -21.68 -16.00
CA ALA A 42 -1.74 -23.00 -15.35
C ALA A 42 -3.12 -23.67 -15.22
N ILE A 43 -4.20 -23.00 -15.62
CA ILE A 43 -5.57 -23.54 -15.55
C ILE A 43 -5.69 -24.79 -16.42
N ALA A 44 -6.07 -25.91 -15.82
CA ALA A 44 -6.33 -27.17 -16.51
C ALA A 44 -7.76 -27.68 -16.30
N THR A 45 -8.44 -27.20 -15.25
CA THR A 45 -9.77 -27.65 -14.83
C THR A 45 -10.70 -26.47 -14.55
N LEU A 46 -11.99 -26.76 -14.43
CA LEU A 46 -12.98 -25.77 -14.01
C LEU A 46 -12.75 -25.29 -12.56
N ASP A 47 -12.22 -26.15 -11.69
CA ASP A 47 -11.92 -25.77 -10.30
C ASP A 47 -10.83 -24.69 -10.25
N ASP A 48 -9.80 -24.80 -11.09
CA ASP A 48 -8.74 -23.79 -11.19
C ASP A 48 -9.28 -22.41 -11.60
N VAL A 49 -10.33 -22.38 -12.44
CA VAL A 49 -11.01 -21.14 -12.84
C VAL A 49 -11.69 -20.50 -11.62
N TRP A 50 -12.37 -21.30 -10.79
CA TRP A 50 -13.03 -20.78 -9.58
C TRP A 50 -12.02 -20.34 -8.52
N GLN A 51 -10.90 -21.06 -8.36
CA GLN A 51 -9.81 -20.62 -7.50
C GLN A 51 -9.22 -19.28 -7.96
N LEU A 52 -9.06 -19.07 -9.27
CA LEU A 52 -8.61 -17.78 -9.80
C LEU A 52 -9.64 -16.66 -9.53
N HIS A 53 -10.94 -16.96 -9.68
CA HIS A 53 -12.01 -16.01 -9.36
C HIS A 53 -11.98 -15.58 -7.88
N ASP A 54 -11.84 -16.54 -6.97
CA ASP A 54 -11.84 -16.27 -5.53
C ASP A 54 -10.59 -15.49 -5.12
N PHE A 55 -9.44 -15.84 -5.70
CA PHE A 55 -8.20 -15.07 -5.56
C PHE A 55 -8.37 -13.61 -6.00
N LEU A 56 -8.96 -13.37 -7.18
CA LEU A 56 -9.19 -12.02 -7.70
C LEU A 56 -10.19 -11.23 -6.83
N SER A 57 -11.22 -11.90 -6.34
CA SER A 57 -12.21 -11.30 -5.44
C SER A 57 -11.59 -10.86 -4.12
N ALA A 58 -10.74 -11.69 -3.53
CA ALA A 58 -9.99 -11.35 -2.32
C ALA A 58 -9.02 -10.18 -2.57
N LYS A 59 -8.24 -10.24 -3.66
CA LYS A 59 -7.27 -9.19 -4.00
C LYS A 59 -7.91 -7.84 -4.28
N ARG A 60 -9.08 -7.82 -4.91
CA ARG A 60 -9.86 -6.60 -5.09
C ARG A 60 -10.22 -5.95 -3.76
N HIS A 61 -10.78 -6.73 -2.83
CA HIS A 61 -11.17 -6.21 -1.52
C HIS A 61 -9.95 -5.68 -0.73
N GLU A 62 -8.83 -6.40 -0.80
CA GLU A 62 -7.57 -5.99 -0.18
C GLU A 62 -7.07 -4.65 -0.72
N ILE A 63 -6.99 -4.49 -2.05
CA ILE A 63 -6.48 -3.27 -2.69
C ILE A 63 -7.44 -2.09 -2.45
N ASP A 64 -8.75 -2.30 -2.63
CA ASP A 64 -9.76 -1.26 -2.44
C ASP A 64 -9.76 -0.74 -0.98
N GLY A 65 -9.52 -1.63 -0.01
CA GLY A 65 -9.45 -1.26 1.40
C GLY A 65 -8.11 -0.65 1.83
N LYS A 66 -7.00 -1.05 1.19
CA LYS A 66 -5.64 -0.65 1.56
C LYS A 66 -5.26 0.75 1.08
N TYR A 67 -5.63 1.10 -0.16
CA TYR A 67 -5.20 2.35 -0.79
C TYR A 67 -6.15 3.52 -0.48
N ASP A 68 -6.21 3.91 0.80
CA ASP A 68 -6.96 5.08 1.25
C ASP A 68 -6.08 6.35 1.28
N TYR A 69 -6.25 7.23 0.29
CA TYR A 69 -5.49 8.47 0.17
C TYR A 69 -6.07 9.65 0.99
N ARG A 70 -6.55 9.38 2.21
CA ARG A 70 -6.92 10.44 3.17
C ARG A 70 -5.76 10.70 4.12
N TYR A 71 -5.32 11.96 4.19
CA TYR A 71 -4.17 12.38 5.02
C TYR A 71 -4.27 11.99 6.51
N SER A 72 -5.48 11.85 7.04
CA SER A 72 -5.73 11.43 8.42
C SER A 72 -5.34 9.98 8.72
N VAL A 73 -5.38 9.10 7.70
CA VAL A 73 -5.03 7.67 7.81
C VAL A 73 -3.75 7.31 7.07
N LEU A 74 -3.22 8.21 6.23
CA LEU A 74 -2.12 7.95 5.31
C LEU A 74 -0.84 7.44 5.99
N VAL A 75 -0.59 7.83 7.24
CA VAL A 75 0.51 7.29 8.05
C VAL A 75 0.36 5.77 8.29
N PHE A 76 -0.85 5.29 8.56
CA PHE A 76 -1.12 3.86 8.74
C PHE A 76 -1.06 3.10 7.42
N VAL A 77 -1.51 3.73 6.33
CA VAL A 77 -1.41 3.17 4.98
C VAL A 77 0.06 2.99 4.60
N PHE A 78 0.90 4.02 4.76
CA PHE A 78 2.34 3.88 4.51
C PHE A 78 3.01 2.84 5.39
N ALA A 79 2.67 2.74 6.67
CA ALA A 79 3.21 1.70 7.53
C ALA A 79 2.87 0.28 7.02
N THR A 80 1.64 0.10 6.54
CA THR A 80 1.18 -1.16 5.92
C THR A 80 1.92 -1.46 4.63
N LEU A 81 2.05 -0.48 3.73
CA LEU A 81 2.78 -0.63 2.47
C LEU A 81 4.28 -0.93 2.70
N VAL A 82 4.89 -0.36 3.74
CA VAL A 82 6.26 -0.68 4.14
C VAL A 82 6.37 -2.10 4.69
N ARG A 83 5.43 -2.51 5.54
CA ARG A 83 5.41 -3.87 6.10
C ARG A 83 5.24 -4.94 5.02
N GLU A 84 4.46 -4.65 4.00
CA GLU A 84 4.22 -5.54 2.86
C GLU A 84 5.30 -5.44 1.76
N GLY A 85 6.26 -4.52 1.90
CA GLY A 85 7.37 -4.36 0.96
C GLY A 85 7.03 -3.61 -0.34
N TRP A 86 5.84 -3.00 -0.42
CA TRP A 86 5.44 -2.18 -1.58
C TRP A 86 6.07 -0.78 -1.58
N LEU A 87 6.49 -0.31 -0.39
CA LEU A 87 7.12 0.98 -0.16
C LEU A 87 8.35 0.83 0.75
N HIS A 88 9.40 1.60 0.51
CA HIS A 88 10.57 1.68 1.40
C HIS A 88 10.58 2.99 2.18
N LEU A 89 11.11 2.97 3.39
CA LEU A 89 11.18 4.18 4.25
C LEU A 89 12.00 5.31 3.61
N ASP A 90 12.99 4.96 2.79
CA ASP A 90 13.84 5.92 2.07
C ASP A 90 13.04 6.71 1.03
N GLU A 91 11.96 6.13 0.50
CA GLU A 91 11.06 6.79 -0.46
C GLU A 91 10.18 7.87 0.20
N LEU A 92 10.20 7.95 1.54
CA LEU A 92 9.54 8.97 2.33
C LEU A 92 10.50 10.06 2.81
N GLU A 93 11.76 10.04 2.35
CA GLU A 93 12.72 11.11 2.63
C GLU A 93 12.19 12.49 2.20
N GLY A 94 12.42 13.49 3.05
CA GLY A 94 11.85 14.83 2.89
C GLY A 94 10.53 15.05 3.64
N MET A 95 9.92 14.00 4.19
CA MET A 95 8.88 14.13 5.20
C MET A 95 9.46 14.43 6.58
N SER A 96 8.65 15.09 7.43
CA SER A 96 9.00 15.36 8.83
C SER A 96 9.43 14.08 9.57
N VAL A 97 10.43 14.23 10.43
CA VAL A 97 11.02 13.12 11.20
C VAL A 97 9.98 12.42 12.06
N ASP A 98 9.04 13.17 12.64
CA ASP A 98 7.95 12.61 13.45
C ASP A 98 7.06 11.65 12.65
N LYS A 99 6.67 12.04 11.43
CA LYS A 99 5.86 11.19 10.54
C LYS A 99 6.62 9.92 10.15
N ARG A 100 7.88 10.05 9.72
CA ARG A 100 8.72 8.90 9.34
C ARG A 100 8.95 7.95 10.51
N THR A 101 9.20 8.47 11.70
CA THR A 101 9.39 7.67 12.92
C THR A 101 8.11 6.93 13.29
N LYS A 102 6.95 7.59 13.17
CA LYS A 102 5.64 6.95 13.42
C LYS A 102 5.35 5.83 12.42
N ILE A 103 5.64 6.03 11.13
CA ILE A 103 5.50 4.99 10.09
C ILE A 103 6.39 3.80 10.43
N ALA A 104 7.68 4.03 10.70
CA ALA A 104 8.64 2.97 11.01
C ALA A 104 8.27 2.18 12.29
N ALA A 105 7.69 2.84 13.30
CA ALA A 105 7.21 2.18 14.51
C ALA A 105 5.98 1.28 14.21
N LEU A 106 5.02 1.77 13.43
CA LEU A 106 3.80 1.05 13.06
C LEU A 106 4.07 -0.15 12.14
N THR A 107 5.16 -0.15 11.37
CA THR A 107 5.57 -1.29 10.53
C THR A 107 5.89 -2.55 11.37
N ARG A 108 6.30 -2.39 12.63
CA ARG A 108 6.71 -3.48 13.53
C ARG A 108 5.58 -4.02 14.42
N MET A 109 4.39 -3.42 14.32
CA MET A 109 3.18 -3.86 15.01
C MET A 109 2.37 -4.79 14.11
#